data_AF-A0A1Q7TTZ6-F1
#
_entry.id   AF-A0A1Q7TTZ6-F1
#
_cell.length_a   1.000
_cell.length_b   1.000
_cell.length_c   1.000
_cell.angle_alpha   90.00
_cell.angle_beta   90.00
_cell.angle_gamma   90.00
#
_symmetry.space_group_name_H-M   'P 1'
#
loop_
_entity.id
_entity.type
_entity.pdbx_description
1 polymer ?
#
loop_
_entity_poly.entity_id
_entity_poly.type
_entity_poly.pdbx_seq_one_letter_code
_entity_poly.pdbx_strand_id
1 'polypeptide(L)'
;MNVELHDTDGQMTNLYDRAGPGNVTVGAELGVRSGSFQLALGFAHSRADAEEVARLALQKGAGSLRTEFARRWRAQPDLPAGLAKVSGDDGALARASLTILRCLEDKSYAGAFIASPAAPWGESNHDGNHVYNKVWPRDLCRIATALLDAGDTDAALRAFRHLQSHQRPDGAWTQNWAVHGTPHWTSTELDQVALAILLAWRLGVAGCLDHDPYPVMVRAAAQFLIREGPLTQLDRWEDLGGLSPSTLAACIAALIASAEFAGDAGEHVAAAHLRAVADYWNDRVETWCSTAAGQYASTPGSKRRCPVVLHGVATWEIVTESTTMDHPGTVTGPAASGQS
;
A
#
# COMPACT_ATOMS: atom_id res chain seq x y z
N MET A 1 -12.20 -37.77 12.53
CA MET A 1 -13.09 -38.22 13.63
C MET A 1 -13.43 -36.94 14.39
N ASN A 2 -14.64 -36.41 14.24
CA ASN A 2 -15.05 -35.23 14.99
C ASN A 2 -15.29 -35.68 16.43
N VAL A 3 -14.56 -35.09 17.37
CA VAL A 3 -14.82 -35.33 18.80
C VAL A 3 -15.99 -34.42 19.16
N GLU A 4 -17.17 -35.00 19.38
CA GLU A 4 -18.33 -34.28 19.90
C GLU A 4 -18.09 -33.90 21.36
N LEU A 5 -18.10 -32.59 21.64
CA LEU A 5 -17.98 -32.04 23.00
C LEU A 5 -19.31 -32.09 23.79
N HIS A 6 -20.41 -32.43 23.11
CA HIS A 6 -21.78 -32.38 23.62
C HIS A 6 -22.59 -33.54 23.03
N ASP A 7 -23.37 -34.27 23.85
CA ASP A 7 -24.29 -35.32 23.39
C ASP A 7 -25.63 -34.73 22.92
N THR A 8 -25.60 -33.55 22.28
CA THR A 8 -26.78 -32.74 21.88
C THR A 8 -27.74 -32.33 23.01
N ASP A 9 -27.32 -32.45 24.28
CA ASP A 9 -28.09 -32.09 25.48
C ASP A 9 -27.87 -30.64 25.96
N GLY A 10 -27.00 -29.90 25.27
CA GLY A 10 -26.62 -28.53 25.63
C GLY A 10 -25.67 -28.43 26.83
N GLN A 11 -25.10 -29.55 27.29
CA GLN A 11 -24.13 -29.59 28.39
C GLN A 11 -22.77 -30.12 27.91
N MET A 12 -21.68 -29.61 28.48
CA MET A 12 -20.33 -30.08 28.17
C MET A 12 -20.08 -31.42 28.87
N THR A 13 -20.39 -32.52 28.17
CA THR A 13 -20.41 -33.88 28.75
C THR A 13 -19.03 -34.53 28.77
N ASN A 14 -18.23 -34.28 27.72
CA ASN A 14 -16.90 -34.88 27.59
C ASN A 14 -15.80 -33.84 27.93
N LEU A 15 -14.96 -34.17 28.91
CA LEU A 15 -13.81 -33.36 29.31
C LEU A 15 -12.52 -34.03 28.87
N TYR A 16 -11.76 -33.33 28.03
CA TYR A 16 -10.42 -33.75 27.59
C TYR A 16 -9.40 -32.69 27.97
N ASP A 17 -8.29 -33.10 28.57
CA ASP A 17 -7.16 -32.22 28.93
C ASP A 17 -6.12 -32.08 27.82
N ARG A 18 -6.19 -32.95 26.79
CA ARG A 18 -5.31 -32.97 25.63
C ARG A 18 -6.01 -33.53 24.41
N ALA A 19 -5.75 -32.93 23.25
CA ALA A 19 -6.10 -33.45 21.94
C ALA A 19 -5.01 -33.10 20.91
N GLY A 20 -4.98 -33.83 19.79
CA GLY A 20 -4.07 -33.57 18.66
C GLY A 20 -2.79 -34.42 18.65
N PRO A 21 -1.89 -34.20 17.65
CA PRO A 21 -1.96 -33.15 16.64
C PRO A 21 -3.11 -33.34 15.63
N GLY A 22 -3.65 -32.26 15.08
CA GLY A 22 -4.74 -32.28 14.10
C GLY A 22 -5.68 -31.07 14.21
N ASN A 23 -6.83 -31.14 13.53
CA ASN A 23 -7.90 -30.15 13.71
C ASN A 23 -8.57 -30.38 15.07
N VAL A 24 -8.41 -29.43 15.97
CA VAL A 24 -8.91 -29.48 17.34
C VAL A 24 -9.76 -28.25 17.63
N THR A 25 -10.79 -28.41 18.45
CA THR A 25 -11.60 -27.32 18.99
C THR A 25 -11.39 -27.27 20.49
N VAL A 26 -11.19 -26.07 21.03
CA VAL A 26 -11.09 -25.84 22.47
C VAL A 26 -12.40 -25.20 22.93
N GLY A 27 -13.08 -25.87 23.86
CA GLY A 27 -14.27 -25.36 24.54
C GLY A 27 -14.01 -25.23 26.05
N ALA A 28 -14.64 -24.27 26.69
CA ALA A 28 -14.63 -24.12 28.14
C ALA A 28 -15.97 -23.54 28.62
N GLU A 29 -16.48 -24.09 29.71
CA GLU A 29 -17.64 -23.51 30.41
C GLU A 29 -17.17 -22.41 31.38
N LEU A 30 -17.80 -21.24 31.30
CA LEU A 30 -17.51 -20.10 32.17
C LEU A 30 -18.60 -19.97 33.25
N GLY A 31 -18.27 -20.30 34.50
CA GLY A 31 -19.18 -20.22 35.65
C GLY A 31 -19.46 -18.80 36.14
N VAL A 32 -19.97 -17.91 35.28
CA VAL A 32 -20.27 -16.51 35.61
C VAL A 32 -21.62 -16.41 36.33
N ARG A 33 -21.60 -16.20 37.65
CA ARG A 33 -22.84 -16.07 38.47
C ARG A 33 -23.49 -14.69 38.38
N SER A 34 -22.69 -13.63 38.30
CA SER A 34 -23.10 -12.25 38.06
C SER A 34 -21.88 -11.39 37.72
N GLY A 35 -22.07 -10.27 37.03
CA GLY A 35 -21.00 -9.30 36.72
C GLY A 35 -20.21 -9.60 35.44
N SER A 36 -19.11 -8.87 35.27
CA SER A 36 -18.22 -8.97 34.10
C SER A 36 -17.06 -9.94 34.34
N PHE A 37 -16.63 -10.64 33.30
CA PHE A 37 -15.39 -11.43 33.30
C PHE A 37 -14.37 -10.86 32.30
N GLN A 38 -13.12 -11.31 32.41
CA GLN A 38 -12.06 -10.99 31.45
C GLN A 38 -11.50 -12.29 30.88
N LEU A 39 -11.31 -12.31 29.56
CA LEU A 39 -10.65 -13.39 28.84
C LEU A 39 -9.41 -12.82 28.16
N ALA A 40 -8.28 -13.53 28.25
CA ALA A 40 -7.05 -13.18 27.56
C ALA A 40 -6.56 -14.37 26.75
N LEU A 41 -6.20 -14.13 25.49
CA LEU A 41 -5.58 -15.09 24.59
C LEU A 41 -4.16 -14.61 24.26
N GLY A 42 -3.16 -15.33 24.78
CA GLY A 42 -1.75 -15.04 24.55
C GLY A 42 -1.19 -15.86 23.38
N PHE A 43 -0.32 -15.24 22.58
CA PHE A 43 0.40 -15.89 21.48
C PHE A 43 1.91 -15.78 21.74
N ALA A 44 2.63 -16.90 21.59
CA ALA A 44 4.09 -16.97 21.72
C ALA A 44 4.64 -18.25 21.06
N HIS A 45 5.96 -18.40 21.04
CA HIS A 45 6.65 -19.59 20.51
C HIS A 45 6.65 -20.79 21.48
N SER A 46 6.29 -20.58 22.75
CA SER A 46 6.15 -21.64 23.73
C SER A 46 4.83 -21.48 24.51
N ARG A 47 4.33 -22.59 25.06
CA ARG A 47 3.14 -22.58 25.91
C ARG A 47 3.34 -21.69 27.14
N ALA A 48 4.49 -21.80 27.80
CA ALA A 48 4.78 -21.05 29.02
C ALA A 48 4.78 -19.54 28.76
N ASP A 49 5.36 -19.09 27.66
CA ASP A 49 5.40 -17.67 27.30
C ASP A 49 4.00 -17.16 26.91
N ALA A 50 3.20 -17.97 26.20
CA ALA A 50 1.83 -17.61 25.85
C ALA A 50 0.93 -17.46 27.10
N GLU A 51 1.10 -18.37 28.08
CA GLU A 51 0.44 -18.26 29.38
C GLU A 51 0.86 -16.98 30.13
N GLU A 52 2.15 -16.64 30.11
CA GLU A 52 2.64 -15.42 30.77
C GLU A 52 2.11 -14.15 30.10
N VAL A 53 2.08 -14.09 28.77
CA VAL A 53 1.45 -12.97 28.03
C VAL A 53 -0.01 -12.79 28.44
N ALA A 54 -0.78 -13.88 28.53
CA ALA A 54 -2.17 -13.83 28.96
C ALA A 54 -2.31 -13.37 30.42
N ARG A 55 -1.46 -13.89 31.33
CA ARG A 55 -1.44 -13.46 32.75
C ARG A 55 -1.12 -11.98 32.89
N LEU A 56 -0.11 -11.47 32.18
CA LEU A 56 0.26 -10.05 32.21
C LEU A 56 -0.88 -9.16 31.69
N ALA A 57 -1.62 -9.59 30.67
CA ALA A 57 -2.79 -8.86 30.17
C ALA A 57 -3.91 -8.81 31.23
N LEU A 58 -4.19 -9.92 31.91
CA LEU A 58 -5.18 -9.99 32.98
C LEU A 58 -4.77 -9.15 34.20
N GLN A 59 -3.50 -9.17 34.59
CA GLN A 59 -2.97 -8.36 35.70
C GLN A 59 -3.09 -6.86 35.43
N LYS A 60 -2.83 -6.42 34.18
CA LYS A 60 -3.03 -5.02 33.78
C LYS A 60 -4.51 -4.62 33.79
N GLY A 61 -5.39 -5.57 33.49
CA GLY A 61 -6.84 -5.40 33.46
C GLY A 61 -7.35 -4.70 32.20
N ALA A 62 -8.53 -5.13 31.74
CA ALA A 62 -9.13 -4.68 30.48
C ALA A 62 -9.35 -3.14 30.39
N GLY A 63 -9.67 -2.48 31.51
CA GLY A 63 -9.90 -1.03 31.53
C GLY A 63 -8.64 -0.21 31.21
N SER A 64 -7.51 -0.59 31.81
CA SER A 64 -6.22 0.06 31.57
C SER A 64 -5.74 -0.19 30.14
N LEU A 65 -5.82 -1.45 29.69
CA LEU A 65 -5.44 -1.84 28.33
C LEU A 65 -6.28 -1.13 27.26
N ARG A 66 -7.60 -1.01 27.45
CA ARG A 66 -8.49 -0.29 26.53
C ARG A 66 -8.14 1.20 26.45
N THR A 67 -7.84 1.82 27.59
CA THR A 67 -7.47 3.23 27.66
C THR A 67 -6.16 3.48 26.92
N GLU A 68 -5.16 2.64 27.18
CA GLU A 68 -3.86 2.72 26.51
C GLU A 68 -3.96 2.45 25.00
N PHE A 69 -4.74 1.44 24.59
CA PHE A 69 -5.02 1.14 23.18
C PHE A 69 -5.64 2.36 22.47
N ALA A 70 -6.70 2.92 23.04
CA ALA A 70 -7.36 4.09 22.46
C ALA A 70 -6.45 5.33 22.43
N ARG A 71 -5.61 5.52 23.46
CA ARG A 71 -4.63 6.61 23.52
C ARG A 71 -3.61 6.51 22.38
N ARG A 72 -3.06 5.31 22.13
CA ARG A 72 -2.09 5.09 21.06
C ARG A 72 -2.67 5.33 19.66
N TRP A 73 -3.90 4.92 19.43
CA TRP A 73 -4.59 5.18 18.16
C TRP A 73 -4.88 6.67 17.94
N ARG A 74 -5.31 7.40 18.97
CA ARG A 74 -5.50 8.84 18.89
C ARG A 74 -4.20 9.64 18.73
N ALA A 75 -3.04 9.04 19.04
CA ALA A 75 -1.74 9.66 18.87
C ALA A 75 -1.16 9.49 17.45
N GLN A 76 -1.78 8.69 16.59
CA GLN A 76 -1.39 8.59 15.19
C GLN A 76 -1.70 9.92 14.45
N PRO A 77 -0.98 10.26 13.38
CA PRO A 77 -1.32 11.39 12.51
C PRO A 77 -2.81 11.36 12.11
N ASP A 78 -3.50 12.47 12.37
CA ASP A 78 -4.92 12.65 12.03
C ASP A 78 -5.09 13.09 10.58
N LEU A 79 -6.31 12.99 10.08
CA LEU A 79 -6.70 13.39 8.74
C LEU A 79 -6.37 14.88 8.48
N PRO A 80 -5.77 15.24 7.33
CA PRO A 80 -5.58 16.64 6.96
C PRO A 80 -6.89 17.43 7.02
N ALA A 81 -6.85 18.62 7.63
CA ALA A 81 -8.05 19.42 7.89
C ALA A 81 -8.87 19.76 6.64
N GLY A 82 -8.21 19.89 5.47
CA GLY A 82 -8.89 20.11 4.20
C GLY A 82 -9.78 18.93 3.80
N LEU A 83 -9.33 17.70 4.04
CA LEU A 83 -10.03 16.48 3.66
C LEU A 83 -11.24 16.22 4.57
N ALA A 84 -11.13 16.54 5.86
CA ALA A 84 -12.26 16.47 6.79
C ALA A 84 -13.42 17.37 6.34
N LYS A 85 -13.14 18.59 5.88
CA LYS A 85 -14.14 19.59 5.47
C LYS A 85 -14.97 19.19 4.24
N VAL A 86 -14.44 18.36 3.35
CA VAL A 86 -15.10 17.97 2.08
C VAL A 86 -15.70 16.57 2.10
N SER A 87 -15.50 15.83 3.19
CA SER A 87 -15.91 14.41 3.33
C SER A 87 -17.42 14.19 3.50
N GLY A 88 -18.16 15.18 4.00
CA GLY A 88 -19.59 15.06 4.31
C GLY A 88 -19.91 14.25 5.57
N ASP A 89 -18.92 13.64 6.22
CA ASP A 89 -19.04 12.84 7.46
C ASP A 89 -18.01 13.24 8.53
N ASP A 90 -17.52 14.48 8.45
CA ASP A 90 -16.42 15.02 9.24
C ASP A 90 -15.12 14.19 9.17
N GLY A 91 -14.96 13.36 8.14
CA GLY A 91 -13.79 12.51 7.89
C GLY A 91 -13.87 11.16 8.61
N ALA A 92 -15.05 10.73 9.06
CA ALA A 92 -15.23 9.49 9.81
C ALA A 92 -14.78 8.27 9.01
N LEU A 93 -15.25 8.12 7.76
CA LEU A 93 -14.83 7.05 6.87
C LEU A 93 -13.33 7.12 6.58
N ALA A 94 -12.79 8.31 6.29
CA ALA A 94 -11.37 8.47 5.98
C ALA A 94 -10.47 8.07 7.16
N ARG A 95 -10.80 8.48 8.39
CA ARG A 95 -10.08 8.05 9.61
C ARG A 95 -10.16 6.54 9.83
N ALA A 96 -11.34 5.94 9.60
CA ALA A 96 -11.51 4.49 9.70
C ALA A 96 -10.67 3.76 8.64
N SER A 97 -10.65 4.24 7.41
CA SER A 97 -9.82 3.70 6.33
C SER A 97 -8.33 3.78 6.65
N LEU A 98 -7.83 4.94 7.09
CA LEU A 98 -6.41 5.11 7.47
C LEU A 98 -6.02 4.23 8.65
N THR A 99 -6.94 4.05 9.62
CA THR A 99 -6.75 3.11 10.73
C THR A 99 -6.57 1.68 10.21
N ILE A 100 -7.42 1.25 9.27
CA ILE A 100 -7.29 -0.06 8.64
C ILE A 100 -5.96 -0.17 7.90
N LEU A 101 -5.59 0.82 7.08
CA LEU A 101 -4.33 0.81 6.33
C LEU A 101 -3.11 0.66 7.25
N ARG A 102 -3.07 1.36 8.39
CA ARG A 102 -2.01 1.20 9.41
C ARG A 102 -1.97 -0.22 9.99
N CYS A 103 -3.11 -0.89 10.13
CA CYS A 103 -3.17 -2.27 10.60
C CYS A 103 -2.63 -3.29 9.59
N LEU A 104 -2.45 -2.91 8.32
CA LEU A 104 -1.95 -3.81 7.27
C LEU A 104 -0.42 -3.94 7.27
N GLU A 105 0.30 -3.10 8.02
CA GLU A 105 1.76 -3.21 8.18
C GLU A 105 2.14 -4.37 9.11
N ASP A 106 3.06 -5.22 8.66
CA ASP A 106 3.65 -6.22 9.54
C ASP A 106 4.53 -5.58 10.64
N LYS A 107 4.46 -6.15 11.85
CA LYS A 107 5.17 -5.61 13.03
C LYS A 107 6.61 -6.11 13.17
N SER A 108 6.98 -7.17 12.47
CA SER A 108 8.33 -7.74 12.45
C SER A 108 9.12 -7.29 11.21
N TYR A 109 8.42 -7.08 10.11
CA TYR A 109 8.94 -6.62 8.82
C TYR A 109 8.32 -5.27 8.49
N ALA A 110 8.84 -4.21 9.12
CA ALA A 110 8.29 -2.87 8.97
C ALA A 110 8.33 -2.42 7.49
N GLY A 111 7.24 -1.83 7.01
CA GLY A 111 7.01 -1.52 5.60
C GLY A 111 6.37 -2.64 4.77
N ALA A 112 6.27 -3.87 5.29
CA ALA A 112 5.55 -4.95 4.61
C ALA A 112 4.04 -4.79 4.80
N PHE A 113 3.38 -4.06 3.89
CA PHE A 113 1.92 -3.93 3.89
C PHE A 113 1.27 -5.06 3.09
N ILE A 114 0.41 -5.85 3.74
CA ILE A 114 -0.38 -6.87 3.05
C ILE A 114 -1.59 -6.25 2.34
N ALA A 115 -2.10 -6.90 1.28
CA ALA A 115 -3.28 -6.43 0.58
C ALA A 115 -4.55 -6.48 1.46
N SER A 116 -4.75 -7.57 2.22
CA SER A 116 -5.83 -7.69 3.20
C SER A 116 -5.60 -8.86 4.17
N PRO A 117 -6.00 -8.78 5.45
CA PRO A 117 -5.90 -9.89 6.40
C PRO A 117 -7.03 -10.91 6.20
N ALA A 118 -7.29 -11.31 4.95
CA ALA A 118 -8.44 -12.14 4.59
C ALA A 118 -8.07 -13.28 3.61
N ALA A 119 -8.85 -14.34 3.68
CA ALA A 119 -8.90 -15.41 2.68
C ALA A 119 -10.29 -15.35 2.01
N PRO A 120 -10.41 -14.78 0.80
CA PRO A 120 -11.69 -14.73 0.10
C PRO A 120 -12.30 -16.12 -0.08
N TRP A 121 -13.61 -16.22 0.18
CA TRP A 121 -14.36 -17.49 0.22
C TRP A 121 -13.78 -18.53 1.17
N GLY A 122 -13.16 -18.12 2.28
CA GLY A 122 -12.46 -19.00 3.22
C GLY A 122 -13.30 -20.12 3.84
N GLU A 123 -14.64 -20.04 3.77
CA GLU A 123 -15.56 -21.12 4.13
C GLU A 123 -15.47 -22.34 3.19
N SER A 124 -14.94 -22.13 1.98
CA SER A 124 -14.83 -23.15 0.93
C SER A 124 -13.43 -23.22 0.30
N ASN A 125 -12.64 -22.16 0.44
CA ASN A 125 -11.28 -22.06 -0.06
C ASN A 125 -10.30 -22.47 1.05
N HIS A 126 -9.72 -23.66 0.89
CA HIS A 126 -8.78 -24.24 1.84
C HIS A 126 -7.42 -24.57 1.20
N ASP A 127 -7.12 -23.99 0.03
CA ASP A 127 -5.88 -24.31 -0.70
C ASP A 127 -4.65 -23.57 -0.15
N GLY A 128 -4.86 -22.56 0.69
CA GLY A 128 -3.79 -21.74 1.29
C GLY A 128 -3.01 -20.87 0.29
N ASN A 129 -3.40 -20.88 -0.98
CA ASN A 129 -2.71 -20.22 -2.09
C ASN A 129 -3.45 -18.94 -2.52
N HIS A 130 -4.77 -18.94 -2.55
CA HIS A 130 -5.57 -17.76 -2.93
C HIS A 130 -5.98 -16.95 -1.69
N VAL A 131 -5.00 -16.26 -1.10
CA VAL A 131 -5.14 -15.47 0.13
C VAL A 131 -4.58 -14.06 -0.07
N TYR A 132 -5.11 -13.08 0.65
CA TYR A 132 -4.71 -11.67 0.49
C TYR A 132 -3.68 -11.20 1.53
N ASN A 133 -3.24 -12.10 2.42
CA ASN A 133 -2.25 -11.79 3.46
C ASN A 133 -0.79 -11.79 2.93
N LYS A 134 -0.60 -11.37 1.69
CA LYS A 134 0.69 -11.21 1.01
C LYS A 134 0.88 -9.76 0.64
N VAL A 135 2.12 -9.39 0.37
CA VAL A 135 2.51 -8.07 -0.12
C VAL A 135 2.48 -8.10 -1.65
N TRP A 136 1.60 -7.28 -2.23
CA TRP A 136 1.64 -6.94 -3.65
C TRP A 136 2.28 -5.55 -3.79
N PRO A 137 3.28 -5.35 -4.64
CA PRO A 137 3.83 -4.02 -4.90
C PRO A 137 2.76 -2.99 -5.27
N ARG A 138 1.76 -3.36 -6.09
CA ARG A 138 0.64 -2.47 -6.44
C ARG A 138 -0.11 -1.99 -5.20
N ASP A 139 -0.59 -2.92 -4.38
CA ASP A 139 -1.38 -2.63 -3.19
C ASP A 139 -0.57 -1.85 -2.16
N LEU A 140 0.67 -2.28 -1.89
CA LEU A 140 1.60 -1.57 -1.01
C LEU A 140 1.82 -0.12 -1.50
N CYS A 141 2.05 0.11 -2.80
CA CYS A 141 2.21 1.47 -3.33
C CYS A 141 0.96 2.33 -3.11
N ARG A 142 -0.24 1.77 -3.26
CA ARG A 142 -1.50 2.49 -3.01
C ARG A 142 -1.70 2.81 -1.53
N ILE A 143 -1.38 1.87 -0.66
CA ILE A 143 -1.45 2.06 0.80
C ILE A 143 -0.46 3.15 1.23
N ALA A 144 0.81 3.02 0.82
CA ALA A 144 1.87 3.98 1.13
C ALA A 144 1.53 5.39 0.62
N THR A 145 0.97 5.48 -0.58
CA THR A 145 0.48 6.73 -1.15
C THR A 145 -0.63 7.36 -0.30
N ALA A 146 -1.63 6.58 0.11
CA ALA A 146 -2.73 7.09 0.93
C ALA A 146 -2.26 7.53 2.33
N LEU A 147 -1.29 6.81 2.90
CA LEU A 147 -0.67 7.18 4.18
C LEU A 147 0.17 8.46 4.04
N LEU A 148 0.93 8.60 2.96
CA LEU A 148 1.66 9.83 2.64
C LEU A 148 0.71 11.02 2.53
N ASP A 149 -0.41 10.85 1.81
CA ASP A 149 -1.43 11.90 1.65
C ASP A 149 -2.14 12.27 2.95
N ALA A 150 -2.19 11.34 3.91
CA ALA A 150 -2.67 11.59 5.26
C ALA A 150 -1.60 12.16 6.21
N GLY A 151 -0.38 12.44 5.72
CA GLY A 151 0.72 12.98 6.51
C GLY A 151 1.51 11.93 7.31
N ASP A 152 1.29 10.64 7.09
CA ASP A 152 2.11 9.57 7.66
C ASP A 152 3.29 9.23 6.74
N THR A 153 4.23 10.17 6.71
CA THR A 153 5.45 10.11 5.89
C THR A 153 6.35 8.94 6.31
N ASP A 154 6.39 8.62 7.60
CA ASP A 154 7.22 7.55 8.13
C ASP A 154 6.74 6.18 7.64
N ALA A 155 5.43 5.91 7.66
CA ALA A 155 4.89 4.67 7.13
C ALA A 155 5.12 4.53 5.63
N ALA A 156 4.92 5.62 4.87
CA ALA A 156 5.17 5.63 3.43
C ALA A 156 6.66 5.37 3.09
N LEU A 157 7.59 5.98 3.84
CA LEU A 157 9.03 5.74 3.67
C LEU A 157 9.42 4.31 4.02
N ARG A 158 8.86 3.72 5.09
CA ARG A 158 9.09 2.30 5.42
C ARG A 158 8.58 1.38 4.31
N ALA A 159 7.41 1.64 3.77
CA ALA A 159 6.85 0.89 2.65
C ALA A 159 7.76 0.95 1.41
N PHE A 160 8.27 2.14 1.08
CA PHE A 160 9.24 2.32 0.00
C PHE A 160 10.54 1.55 0.23
N ARG A 161 11.13 1.63 1.43
CA ARG A 161 12.33 0.84 1.78
C ARG A 161 12.09 -0.66 1.67
N HIS A 162 10.90 -1.13 2.08
CA HIS A 162 10.51 -2.53 1.91
C HIS A 162 10.44 -2.93 0.43
N LEU A 163 9.85 -2.10 -0.44
CA LEU A 163 9.87 -2.36 -1.89
C LEU A 163 11.31 -2.42 -2.42
N GLN A 164 12.12 -1.42 -2.10
CA GLN A 164 13.49 -1.33 -2.56
C GLN A 164 14.31 -2.58 -2.17
N SER A 165 14.14 -3.08 -0.94
CA SER A 165 14.87 -4.27 -0.48
C SER A 165 14.43 -5.57 -1.16
N HIS A 166 13.31 -5.57 -1.88
CA HIS A 166 12.76 -6.72 -2.61
C HIS A 166 12.83 -6.55 -4.14
N GLN A 167 13.49 -5.49 -4.63
CA GLN A 167 13.72 -5.35 -6.07
C GLN A 167 14.66 -6.46 -6.54
N ARG A 168 14.28 -7.13 -7.61
CA ARG A 168 15.10 -8.14 -8.26
C ARG A 168 16.26 -7.48 -9.04
N PRO A 169 17.37 -8.21 -9.29
CA PRO A 169 18.51 -7.67 -10.04
C PRO A 169 18.19 -7.17 -11.46
N ASP A 170 17.09 -7.64 -12.07
CA ASP A 170 16.64 -7.22 -13.40
C ASP A 170 15.90 -5.87 -13.40
N GLY A 171 15.56 -5.34 -12.21
CA GLY A 171 14.85 -4.08 -11.99
C GLY A 171 13.37 -4.23 -11.63
N ALA A 172 12.82 -5.44 -11.65
CA ALA A 172 11.39 -5.69 -11.38
C ALA A 172 11.13 -6.31 -10.00
N TRP A 173 9.86 -6.63 -9.75
CA TRP A 173 9.39 -7.34 -8.56
C TRP A 173 8.62 -8.59 -8.98
N THR A 174 8.61 -9.61 -8.12
CA THR A 174 7.66 -10.72 -8.26
C THR A 174 6.24 -10.23 -8.04
N GLN A 175 5.25 -10.93 -8.61
CA GLN A 175 3.83 -10.59 -8.51
C GLN A 175 3.41 -10.30 -7.07
N ASN A 176 3.83 -11.14 -6.12
CA ASN A 176 3.67 -10.89 -4.68
C ASN A 176 4.64 -11.74 -3.84
N TRP A 177 4.73 -11.44 -2.54
CA TRP A 177 5.54 -12.19 -1.56
C TRP A 177 4.89 -12.23 -0.17
N ALA A 178 5.27 -13.21 0.65
CA ALA A 178 4.94 -13.22 2.07
C ALA A 178 5.68 -12.09 2.81
N VAL A 179 5.18 -11.61 3.95
CA VAL A 179 5.77 -10.45 4.68
C VAL A 179 7.27 -10.55 4.96
N HIS A 180 7.82 -11.76 5.07
CA HIS A 180 9.25 -12.03 5.27
C HIS A 180 10.07 -12.11 3.97
N GLY A 181 9.46 -11.82 2.81
CA GLY A 181 10.11 -11.67 1.51
C GLY A 181 10.06 -12.88 0.57
N THR A 182 9.59 -14.05 1.03
CA THR A 182 9.50 -15.24 0.17
C THR A 182 8.48 -15.02 -0.95
N PRO A 183 8.86 -15.10 -2.23
CA PRO A 183 7.93 -14.99 -3.35
C PRO A 183 6.82 -16.02 -3.28
N HIS A 184 5.58 -15.62 -3.60
CA HIS A 184 4.43 -16.51 -3.61
C HIS A 184 3.96 -16.79 -5.04
N TRP A 185 3.52 -15.77 -5.77
CA TRP A 185 3.40 -15.81 -7.24
C TRP A 185 4.54 -15.03 -7.90
N THR A 186 5.04 -15.55 -9.02
CA THR A 186 6.33 -15.12 -9.61
C THR A 186 6.21 -14.50 -11.00
N SER A 187 4.99 -14.28 -11.50
CA SER A 187 4.77 -13.48 -12.71
C SER A 187 5.31 -12.06 -12.54
N THR A 188 5.45 -11.32 -13.63
CA THR A 188 5.82 -9.90 -13.58
C THR A 188 4.72 -9.02 -14.17
N GLU A 189 4.38 -7.97 -13.45
CA GLU A 189 3.34 -7.00 -13.84
C GLU A 189 3.97 -5.62 -13.98
N LEU A 190 3.90 -5.04 -15.18
CA LEU A 190 4.60 -3.77 -15.44
C LEU A 190 4.04 -2.61 -14.62
N ASP A 191 2.74 -2.63 -14.26
CA ASP A 191 2.17 -1.59 -13.39
C ASP A 191 2.77 -1.65 -11.98
N GLN A 192 3.15 -2.83 -11.49
CA GLN A 192 3.79 -2.99 -10.19
C GLN A 192 5.20 -2.37 -10.18
N VAL A 193 5.96 -2.53 -11.28
CA VAL A 193 7.26 -1.88 -11.49
C VAL A 193 7.09 -0.35 -11.59
N ALA A 194 6.12 0.10 -12.36
CA ALA A 194 5.83 1.51 -12.56
C ALA A 194 5.38 2.21 -11.27
N LEU A 195 4.49 1.59 -10.50
CA LEU A 195 3.99 2.15 -9.24
C LEU A 195 5.09 2.31 -8.19
N ALA A 196 6.10 1.43 -8.16
CA ALA A 196 7.24 1.57 -7.27
C ALA A 196 8.07 2.83 -7.57
N ILE A 197 8.30 3.13 -8.86
CA ILE A 197 8.94 4.38 -9.31
C ILE A 197 8.08 5.59 -8.91
N LEU A 198 6.77 5.51 -9.15
CA LEU A 198 5.86 6.61 -8.82
C LEU A 198 5.78 6.87 -7.31
N LEU A 199 5.85 5.84 -6.47
CA LEU A 199 5.94 6.02 -5.02
C LEU A 199 7.24 6.75 -4.63
N ALA A 200 8.37 6.39 -5.23
CA ALA A 200 9.64 7.07 -5.02
C ALA A 200 9.52 8.56 -5.38
N TRP A 201 8.95 8.86 -6.56
CA TRP A 201 8.71 10.22 -7.02
C TRP A 201 7.83 11.02 -6.06
N ARG A 202 6.71 10.43 -5.62
CA ARG A 202 5.81 11.08 -4.65
C ARG A 202 6.49 11.39 -3.32
N LEU A 203 7.30 10.47 -2.80
CA LEU A 203 8.11 10.70 -1.60
C LEU A 203 9.15 11.81 -1.83
N GLY A 204 9.75 11.87 -3.02
CA GLY A 204 10.69 12.94 -3.41
C GLY A 204 10.03 14.31 -3.45
N VAL A 205 8.89 14.43 -4.11
CA VAL A 205 8.08 15.66 -4.15
C VAL A 205 7.67 16.10 -2.73
N ALA A 206 7.35 15.14 -1.86
CA ALA A 206 7.02 15.42 -0.47
C ALA A 206 8.26 15.71 0.42
N GLY A 207 9.49 15.65 -0.10
CA GLY A 207 10.72 15.84 0.68
C GLY A 207 10.97 14.75 1.72
N CYS A 208 10.40 13.56 1.52
CA CYS A 208 10.38 12.46 2.50
C CYS A 208 11.37 11.33 2.18
N LEU A 209 12.08 11.40 1.05
CA LEU A 209 13.15 10.46 0.75
C LEU A 209 14.38 10.71 1.64
N ASP A 210 15.00 9.64 2.11
CA ASP A 210 16.20 9.67 2.95
C ASP A 210 17.50 9.44 2.16
N HIS A 211 17.40 9.12 0.87
CA HIS A 211 18.51 8.96 -0.06
C HIS A 211 18.02 9.17 -1.50
N ASP A 212 18.94 9.36 -2.45
CA ASP A 212 18.61 9.39 -3.88
C ASP A 212 18.22 7.97 -4.36
N PRO A 213 16.96 7.74 -4.76
CA PRO A 213 16.48 6.42 -5.17
C PRO A 213 16.89 6.08 -6.61
N TYR A 214 17.43 7.05 -7.37
CA TYR A 214 17.78 6.86 -8.77
C TYR A 214 18.81 5.75 -9.00
N PRO A 215 20.03 5.82 -8.44
CA PRO A 215 21.06 4.82 -8.68
C PRO A 215 20.75 3.45 -8.07
N VAL A 216 19.90 3.40 -7.05
CA VAL A 216 19.66 2.18 -6.25
C VAL A 216 18.42 1.41 -6.68
N MET A 217 17.41 2.06 -7.26
CA MET A 217 16.13 1.40 -7.57
C MET A 217 15.50 1.89 -8.88
N VAL A 218 15.31 3.20 -9.03
CA VAL A 218 14.51 3.77 -10.12
C VAL A 218 15.17 3.50 -11.47
N ARG A 219 16.50 3.63 -11.58
CA ARG A 219 17.21 3.37 -12.84
C ARG A 219 16.99 1.95 -13.35
N ALA A 220 17.15 0.95 -12.49
CA ALA A 220 16.96 -0.45 -12.85
C ALA A 220 15.50 -0.74 -13.23
N ALA A 221 14.54 -0.19 -12.47
CA ALA A 221 13.12 -0.33 -12.77
C ALA A 221 12.74 0.31 -14.12
N ALA A 222 13.25 1.52 -14.40
CA ALA A 222 12.99 2.21 -15.68
C ALA A 222 13.60 1.44 -16.86
N GLN A 223 14.80 0.88 -16.70
CA GLN A 223 15.42 0.01 -17.70
C GLN A 223 14.61 -1.26 -17.93
N PHE A 224 14.04 -1.86 -16.87
CA PHE A 224 13.12 -2.98 -17.01
C PHE A 224 11.87 -2.60 -17.82
N LEU A 225 11.24 -1.46 -17.51
CA LEU A 225 10.06 -0.98 -18.24
C LEU A 225 10.35 -0.82 -19.73
N ILE A 226 11.45 -0.17 -20.11
CA ILE A 226 11.82 0.03 -21.52
C ILE A 226 12.09 -1.31 -22.22
N ARG A 227 12.76 -2.24 -21.53
CA ARG A 227 13.16 -3.53 -22.11
C ARG A 227 11.98 -4.47 -22.35
N GLU A 228 11.04 -4.54 -21.42
CA GLU A 228 9.93 -5.50 -21.44
C GLU A 228 8.62 -4.91 -21.98
N GLY A 229 8.43 -3.59 -21.84
CA GLY A 229 7.22 -2.90 -22.28
C GLY A 229 7.13 -2.69 -23.80
N PRO A 230 5.98 -2.22 -24.31
CA PRO A 230 4.80 -1.77 -23.56
C PRO A 230 3.81 -2.89 -23.19
N LEU A 231 4.05 -4.13 -23.60
CA LEU A 231 3.17 -5.26 -23.29
C LEU A 231 3.47 -5.78 -21.90
N THR A 232 2.44 -5.97 -21.07
CA THR A 232 2.60 -6.62 -19.76
C THR A 232 2.28 -8.10 -19.84
N GLN A 233 2.96 -8.92 -19.03
CA GLN A 233 2.64 -10.36 -18.93
C GLN A 233 1.26 -10.57 -18.31
N LEU A 234 0.91 -9.76 -17.32
CA LEU A 234 -0.39 -9.71 -16.67
C LEU A 234 -0.80 -8.25 -16.45
N ASP A 235 -2.08 -7.93 -16.62
CA ASP A 235 -2.65 -6.66 -16.19
C ASP A 235 -2.88 -6.64 -14.67
N ARG A 236 -3.38 -5.51 -14.16
CA ARG A 236 -3.62 -5.34 -12.72
C ARG A 236 -4.62 -6.33 -12.09
N TRP A 237 -5.38 -7.06 -12.91
CA TRP A 237 -6.30 -8.09 -12.45
C TRP A 237 -5.67 -9.48 -12.47
N GLU A 238 -4.41 -9.58 -12.90
CA GLU A 238 -3.59 -10.80 -12.83
C GLU A 238 -4.12 -11.96 -13.69
N ASP A 239 -5.00 -11.66 -14.64
CA ASP A 239 -5.70 -12.66 -15.45
C ASP A 239 -5.09 -12.81 -16.85
N LEU A 240 -4.69 -11.70 -17.49
CA LEU A 240 -4.31 -11.65 -18.90
C LEU A 240 -3.24 -10.59 -19.19
N GLY A 241 -2.33 -10.89 -20.12
CA GLY A 241 -1.31 -9.97 -20.62
C GLY A 241 -1.69 -9.22 -21.90
N GLY A 242 -0.80 -8.33 -22.33
CA GLY A 242 -0.92 -7.55 -23.56
C GLY A 242 -0.85 -6.04 -23.33
N LEU A 243 -1.45 -5.27 -24.25
CA LEU A 243 -1.56 -3.82 -24.17
C LEU A 243 -2.74 -3.43 -23.26
N SER A 244 -2.46 -3.25 -21.98
CA SER A 244 -3.44 -2.78 -20.99
C SER A 244 -3.35 -1.25 -20.88
N PRO A 245 -4.42 -0.48 -21.18
CA PRO A 245 -4.40 0.97 -21.00
C PRO A 245 -4.12 1.38 -19.54
N SER A 246 -4.55 0.60 -18.56
CA SER A 246 -4.24 0.85 -17.14
C SER A 246 -2.74 0.71 -16.85
N THR A 247 -2.10 -0.34 -17.39
CA THR A 247 -0.69 -0.58 -17.16
C THR A 247 0.16 0.40 -17.96
N LEU A 248 -0.21 0.65 -19.22
CA LEU A 248 0.48 1.58 -20.10
C LEU A 248 0.50 3.01 -19.51
N ALA A 249 -0.62 3.48 -18.97
CA ALA A 249 -0.69 4.78 -18.30
C ALA A 249 0.27 4.87 -17.11
N ALA A 250 0.34 3.82 -16.27
CA ALA A 250 1.27 3.78 -15.15
C ALA A 250 2.72 3.82 -15.64
N CYS A 251 3.06 3.04 -16.67
CA CYS A 251 4.42 3.00 -17.20
C CYS A 251 4.84 4.33 -17.85
N ILE A 252 3.96 5.00 -18.60
CA ILE A 252 4.23 6.33 -19.17
C ILE A 252 4.58 7.32 -18.03
N ALA A 253 3.74 7.40 -17.01
CA ALA A 253 3.98 8.28 -15.86
C ALA A 253 5.30 7.93 -15.15
N ALA A 254 5.59 6.65 -14.97
CA ALA A 254 6.83 6.19 -14.33
C ALA A 254 8.08 6.53 -15.16
N LEU A 255 8.02 6.47 -16.49
CA LEU A 255 9.14 6.86 -17.35
C LEU A 255 9.40 8.38 -17.28
N ILE A 256 8.35 9.21 -17.21
CA ILE A 256 8.50 10.66 -17.00
C ILE A 256 9.12 10.94 -15.62
N ALA A 257 8.60 10.33 -14.56
CA ALA A 257 9.17 10.45 -13.22
C ALA A 257 10.64 9.99 -13.16
N SER A 258 10.96 8.89 -13.86
CA SER A 258 12.35 8.40 -13.98
C SER A 258 13.24 9.38 -14.72
N ALA A 259 12.71 10.13 -15.69
CA ALA A 259 13.45 11.14 -16.42
C ALA A 259 13.78 12.37 -15.57
N GLU A 260 12.90 12.72 -14.62
CA GLU A 260 13.19 13.76 -13.62
C GLU A 260 14.34 13.32 -12.72
N PHE A 261 14.24 12.13 -12.11
CA PHE A 261 15.33 11.57 -11.31
C PHE A 261 16.66 11.47 -12.08
N ALA A 262 16.63 11.02 -13.33
CA ALA A 262 17.82 10.98 -14.19
C ALA A 262 18.39 12.38 -14.45
N GLY A 263 17.52 13.38 -14.63
CA GLY A 263 17.92 14.77 -14.80
C GLY A 263 18.61 15.34 -13.56
N ASP A 264 18.03 15.10 -12.38
CA ASP A 264 18.58 15.53 -11.09
C ASP A 264 19.92 14.87 -10.79
N ALA A 265 20.11 13.62 -11.23
CA ALA A 265 21.37 12.89 -11.16
C ALA A 265 22.41 13.32 -12.23
N GLY A 266 22.08 14.27 -13.11
CA GLY A 266 22.94 14.74 -14.20
C GLY A 266 23.03 13.79 -15.41
N GLU A 267 22.23 12.73 -15.46
CA GLU A 267 22.16 11.79 -16.59
C GLU A 267 21.20 12.29 -17.69
N HIS A 268 21.49 13.47 -18.25
CA HIS A 268 20.59 14.14 -19.21
C HIS A 268 20.28 13.33 -20.48
N VAL A 269 21.23 12.50 -20.95
CA VAL A 269 20.99 11.59 -22.10
C VAL A 269 19.97 10.51 -21.74
N ALA A 270 20.07 9.92 -20.55
CA ALA A 270 19.10 8.94 -20.06
C ALA A 270 17.72 9.60 -19.86
N ALA A 271 17.69 10.80 -19.26
CA ALA A 271 16.47 11.57 -19.09
C ALA A 271 15.76 11.86 -20.43
N ALA A 272 16.50 12.28 -21.46
CA ALA A 272 15.95 12.53 -22.79
C ALA A 272 15.40 11.24 -23.43
N HIS A 273 16.11 10.12 -23.30
CA HIS A 273 15.65 8.82 -23.81
C HIS A 273 14.36 8.35 -23.12
N LEU A 274 14.29 8.46 -21.79
CA LEU A 274 13.11 8.11 -21.00
C LEU A 274 11.87 8.91 -21.44
N ARG A 275 12.02 10.23 -21.64
CA ARG A 275 10.94 11.08 -22.17
C ARG A 275 10.51 10.66 -23.57
N ALA A 276 11.47 10.42 -24.47
CA ALA A 276 11.16 10.01 -25.84
C ALA A 276 10.38 8.67 -25.90
N VAL A 277 10.70 7.71 -25.03
CA VAL A 277 9.94 6.45 -24.94
C VAL A 277 8.54 6.70 -24.37
N ALA A 278 8.43 7.53 -23.32
CA ALA A 278 7.14 7.90 -22.73
C ALA A 278 6.22 8.58 -23.76
N ASP A 279 6.74 9.56 -24.51
CA ASP A 279 6.01 10.26 -25.58
C ASP A 279 5.57 9.28 -26.67
N TYR A 280 6.48 8.40 -27.11
CA TYR A 280 6.18 7.38 -28.14
C TYR A 280 5.04 6.43 -27.73
N TRP A 281 4.98 6.05 -26.44
CA TRP A 281 3.90 5.24 -25.88
C TRP A 281 2.61 6.04 -25.70
N ASN A 282 2.70 7.28 -25.21
CA ASN A 282 1.58 8.18 -25.03
C ASN A 282 0.83 8.42 -26.35
N ASP A 283 1.56 8.73 -27.43
CA ASP A 283 1.00 8.97 -28.77
C ASP A 283 0.27 7.76 -29.38
N ARG A 284 0.40 6.58 -28.77
CA ARG A 284 -0.18 5.33 -29.25
C ARG A 284 -1.24 4.76 -28.34
N VAL A 285 -1.54 5.39 -27.20
CA VAL A 285 -2.56 4.89 -26.26
C VAL A 285 -3.88 4.65 -26.99
N GLU A 286 -4.36 5.59 -27.80
CA GLU A 286 -5.60 5.44 -28.56
C GLU A 286 -5.46 4.34 -29.60
N THR A 287 -4.38 4.33 -30.39
CA THR A 287 -4.20 3.36 -31.48
C THR A 287 -4.04 1.93 -30.98
N TRP A 288 -3.37 1.74 -29.84
CA TRP A 288 -3.08 0.43 -29.26
C TRP A 288 -4.20 -0.09 -28.36
N CYS A 289 -4.84 0.80 -27.63
CA CYS A 289 -5.79 0.41 -26.60
C CYS A 289 -7.24 0.69 -26.99
N SER A 290 -7.54 1.20 -28.19
CA SER A 290 -8.91 1.35 -28.69
C SER A 290 -9.19 0.51 -29.93
N THR A 291 -10.45 0.17 -30.10
CA THR A 291 -11.00 -0.45 -31.31
C THR A 291 -11.37 0.61 -32.33
N ALA A 292 -11.49 0.22 -33.60
CA ALA A 292 -11.92 1.11 -34.69
C ALA A 292 -13.29 1.79 -34.45
N ALA A 293 -14.11 1.29 -33.51
CA ALA A 293 -15.38 1.89 -33.10
C ALA A 293 -15.23 2.92 -31.95
N GLY A 294 -14.01 3.30 -31.56
CA GLY A 294 -13.74 4.26 -30.49
C GLY A 294 -13.95 3.71 -29.07
N GLN A 295 -14.11 2.39 -28.93
CA GLN A 295 -14.22 1.73 -27.62
C GLN A 295 -12.84 1.23 -27.22
N TYR A 296 -12.40 1.42 -25.97
CA TYR A 296 -11.17 0.80 -25.48
C TYR A 296 -11.25 -0.72 -25.68
N ALA A 297 -10.23 -1.29 -26.34
CA ALA A 297 -10.13 -2.70 -26.66
C ALA A 297 -10.03 -3.51 -25.36
N SER A 298 -11.02 -4.37 -25.13
CA SER A 298 -10.89 -5.43 -24.13
C SER A 298 -9.86 -6.43 -24.62
N THR A 299 -8.93 -6.83 -23.76
CA THR A 299 -7.96 -7.91 -24.02
C THR A 299 -8.67 -9.14 -24.59
N PRO A 300 -8.19 -9.77 -25.69
CA PRO A 300 -8.81 -10.96 -26.25
C PRO A 300 -8.90 -12.07 -25.19
N GLY A 301 -10.13 -12.55 -24.92
CA GLY A 301 -10.40 -13.55 -23.86
C GLY A 301 -11.04 -12.99 -22.59
N SER A 302 -11.05 -11.66 -22.41
CA SER A 302 -11.81 -11.00 -21.34
C SER A 302 -13.32 -11.14 -21.58
N LYS A 303 -14.04 -11.83 -20.69
CA LYS A 303 -15.52 -11.79 -20.65
C LYS A 303 -16.06 -10.42 -20.17
N ARG A 304 -15.20 -9.47 -19.80
CA ARG A 304 -15.60 -8.14 -19.35
C ARG A 304 -15.76 -7.21 -20.57
N ARG A 305 -16.98 -7.10 -21.09
CA ARG A 305 -17.44 -5.90 -21.80
C ARG A 305 -17.69 -4.80 -20.77
N CYS A 306 -16.64 -4.13 -20.32
CA CYS A 306 -16.81 -2.90 -19.56
C CYS A 306 -16.38 -1.73 -20.46
N PRO A 307 -17.32 -0.99 -21.07
CA PRO A 307 -16.97 0.28 -21.67
C PRO A 307 -16.66 1.24 -20.53
N VAL A 308 -15.39 1.30 -20.13
CA VAL A 308 -14.94 2.41 -19.29
C VAL A 308 -14.87 3.62 -20.20
N VAL A 309 -15.99 4.35 -20.29
CA VAL A 309 -15.99 5.73 -20.77
C VAL A 309 -15.34 6.54 -19.64
N LEU A 310 -14.04 6.79 -19.75
CA LEU A 310 -13.42 7.87 -19.00
C LEU A 310 -13.96 9.17 -19.59
N HIS A 311 -14.96 9.75 -18.93
CA HIS A 311 -15.26 11.16 -19.13
C HIS A 311 -14.06 11.97 -18.66
N GLY A 312 -13.38 12.62 -19.61
CA GLY A 312 -12.34 13.60 -19.31
C GLY A 312 -11.02 12.97 -18.96
N VAL A 313 -10.05 13.21 -19.83
CA VAL A 313 -8.66 13.43 -19.43
C VAL A 313 -8.70 14.35 -18.22
N ALA A 314 -8.44 13.83 -17.02
CA ALA A 314 -8.01 14.69 -15.94
C ALA A 314 -6.62 15.16 -16.35
N THR A 315 -6.58 16.30 -17.04
CA THR A 315 -5.40 17.14 -17.10
C THR A 315 -5.00 17.38 -15.66
N TRP A 316 -3.96 16.67 -15.20
CA TRP A 316 -3.22 17.10 -14.03
C TRP A 316 -2.51 18.38 -14.45
N GLU A 317 -3.15 19.53 -14.24
CA GLU A 317 -2.45 20.80 -14.23
C GLU A 317 -1.44 20.73 -13.09
N ILE A 318 -0.17 20.61 -13.45
CA ILE A 318 0.93 20.94 -12.54
C ILE A 318 0.83 22.45 -12.33
N VAL A 319 0.10 22.87 -11.29
CA VAL A 319 0.18 24.25 -10.80
C VAL A 319 1.56 24.38 -10.14
N THR A 320 2.55 24.78 -10.93
CA THR A 320 3.78 25.35 -10.38
C THR A 320 3.44 26.73 -9.85
N GLU A 321 3.14 26.84 -8.57
CA GLU A 321 3.10 28.15 -7.91
C GLU A 321 4.56 28.64 -7.82
N SER A 322 4.96 29.49 -8.77
CA SER A 322 6.23 30.20 -8.70
C SER A 322 6.16 31.22 -7.57
N THR A 323 6.56 30.84 -6.37
CA THR A 323 6.77 31.79 -5.28
C THR A 323 7.95 32.68 -5.64
N THR A 324 7.67 33.83 -6.24
CA THR A 324 8.62 34.92 -6.33
C THR A 324 8.87 35.40 -4.89
N MET A 325 10.08 35.15 -4.38
CA MET A 325 10.54 35.73 -3.13
C MET A 325 10.67 37.25 -3.30
N ASP A 326 9.69 38.00 -2.81
CA ASP A 326 9.85 39.42 -2.56
C ASP A 326 10.84 39.62 -1.41
N HIS A 327 11.97 40.27 -1.72
CA HIS A 327 12.93 40.75 -0.74
C HIS A 327 12.36 41.96 0.02
N PRO A 328 12.30 41.96 1.36
CA PRO A 328 12.05 43.17 2.12
C PRO A 328 13.40 43.84 2.44
N GLY A 329 13.68 45.00 1.86
CA GLY A 329 14.91 45.70 2.22
C GLY A 329 15.19 47.00 1.48
N THR A 330 14.48 48.08 1.81
CA THR A 330 15.09 49.42 1.90
C THR A 330 14.16 50.37 2.64
N VAL A 331 14.42 50.56 3.94
CA VAL A 331 13.88 51.69 4.71
C VAL A 331 14.75 52.90 4.40
N THR A 332 14.20 53.88 3.68
CA THR A 332 14.81 55.20 3.51
C THR A 332 14.43 56.09 4.69
N GLY A 333 15.44 56.53 5.44
CA GLY A 333 15.28 57.55 6.50
C GLY A 333 15.07 58.95 5.91
N PRO A 334 14.50 59.90 6.68
CA PRO A 334 14.21 61.23 6.19
C PRO A 334 15.48 62.09 6.13
N ALA A 335 15.68 62.74 4.98
CA ALA A 335 16.71 63.76 4.79
C ALA A 335 16.33 65.05 5.53
N ALA A 336 17.19 65.47 6.45
CA ALA A 336 17.22 66.83 6.96
C ALA A 336 17.73 67.78 5.86
N SER A 337 16.99 68.83 5.58
CA SER A 337 17.54 70.06 5.00
C SER A 337 16.87 71.25 5.68
N GLY A 338 17.70 72.09 6.29
CA GLY A 338 17.31 73.38 6.82
C GLY A 338 17.80 74.51 5.91
N GLN A 339 17.32 75.71 6.26
CA GLN A 339 17.64 77.07 5.78
C GLN A 339 16.77 77.62 4.64
N SER A 340 15.70 78.34 5.01
CA SER A 340 15.67 79.82 5.13
C SER A 340 14.30 80.26 5.63
#